data_AF-A0A7K6U2A7-F1
#
_entry.id   AF-A0A7K6U2A7-F1
#
_cell.length_a   1.000
_cell.length_b   1.000
_cell.length_c   1.000
_cell.angle_alpha   90.00
_cell.angle_beta   90.00
_cell.angle_gamma   90.00
#
_symmetry.space_group_name_H-M   'P 1'
#
loop_
_entity.id
_entity.type
_entity.pdbx_description
1 polymer ?
#
loop_
_entity_poly.entity_id
_entity_poly.type
_entity_poly.pdbx_seq_one_letter_code
_entity_poly.pdbx_strand_id
1 'polypeptide(L)'
;QVETREDEEQNIKLTEILELLVAAGYFRARIKGLSPFDKVVGGMTWCITTCSVDIDVDLLFQENSTIGQKIALTEKIVSVLPKMKCPHRLEPHQIQGLDFIHIFPVVQWLVKRAIETREEMGDYIRSYSISQFQKTHRLPEDDEFMQRKENAIKTVTDIFEVYKPQRKYKRQKGAEELLDEESKVHATLLEYGRRYGFSRQAGKTEQAEDKKIALPSGLAAAKAEPCDEDDLQAAEELRIKTLMTGMAAMATEEGKLTASTVGQIVGLQSDEIKQIVSEYAEKQSELSAEERPERLGAAQQHRRKMTSLNKQILHKTRLLEELQAKCADLQAKCTEAKKTLTEVKSQGEKLDKELAALETIEAQADSSILQSLRALVAMNENLKSQEQEFKAHCREEMERLQQNIDNLKAEAVENGEEQETNKIIEQQYKTEKEKLQKIRLLLARRNREIAILQRKIDEVPSRAELTQYQKRFIELYSQVSATHKETKQFFTLYNTLDDKKVYLEKEVNLLNSIHDHFHQAMASSGSREQFLRQMEQIVEGIKQNRMKMEKKKQENKMRRDQLNDEYLELLEKQRLYFKTVKEFKEECRKNEMLLSKLKASSS
;
A
#
# COMPACT_ATOMS: atom_id res chain seq x y z
N GLN A 1 19.09 77.20 18.33
CA GLN A 1 19.54 76.14 19.25
C GLN A 1 18.31 75.29 19.55
N VAL A 2 18.08 74.30 18.70
CA VAL A 2 16.94 73.38 18.62
C VAL A 2 17.54 72.03 18.14
N GLU A 3 16.77 70.94 18.13
CA GLU A 3 17.17 69.62 17.59
C GLU A 3 18.34 68.93 18.34
N THR A 4 18.04 68.34 19.50
CA THR A 4 18.81 67.23 20.11
C THR A 4 17.95 66.17 20.80
N ARG A 5 16.61 66.24 20.71
CA ARG A 5 15.68 65.33 21.41
C ARG A 5 15.16 64.18 20.56
N GLU A 6 15.03 64.37 19.25
CA GLU A 6 14.42 63.37 18.35
C GLU A 6 15.38 62.20 18.07
N ASP A 7 16.70 62.43 18.19
CA ASP A 7 17.73 61.40 18.07
C ASP A 7 17.68 60.33 19.18
N GLU A 8 17.27 60.67 20.41
CA GLU A 8 17.31 59.73 21.53
C GLU A 8 16.27 58.60 21.34
N GLU A 9 15.04 58.93 20.98
CA GLU A 9 13.98 57.94 20.73
C GLU A 9 14.28 57.07 19.51
N GLN A 10 14.82 57.66 18.43
CA GLN A 10 15.24 56.93 17.24
C GLN A 10 16.41 55.96 17.54
N ASN A 11 17.37 56.34 18.40
CA ASN A 11 18.47 55.44 18.80
C ASN A 11 18.01 54.30 19.73
N ILE A 12 17.01 54.53 20.59
CA ILE A 12 16.36 53.47 21.37
C ILE A 12 15.69 52.47 20.41
N LYS A 13 14.90 52.95 19.44
CA LYS A 13 14.22 52.08 18.46
C LYS A 13 15.20 51.34 17.55
N LEU A 14 16.31 51.96 17.14
CA LEU A 14 17.40 51.25 16.45
C LEU A 14 17.94 50.09 17.30
N THR A 15 18.14 50.30 18.60
CA THR A 15 18.65 49.26 19.50
C THR A 15 17.68 48.08 19.61
N GLU A 16 16.39 48.35 19.81
CA GLU A 16 15.33 47.32 19.81
C GLU A 16 15.25 46.56 18.47
N ILE A 17 15.36 47.24 17.32
CA ILE A 17 15.40 46.62 15.99
C ILE A 17 16.59 45.66 15.88
N LEU A 18 17.77 46.06 16.34
CA LEU A 18 18.98 45.24 16.27
C LEU A 18 18.89 44.01 17.19
N GLU A 19 18.29 44.15 18.37
CA GLU A 19 18.07 43.03 19.30
C GLU A 19 17.05 42.02 18.74
N LEU A 20 15.93 42.48 18.18
CA LEU A 20 14.95 41.61 17.50
C LEU A 20 15.58 40.84 16.31
N LEU A 21 16.40 41.52 15.51
CA LEU A 21 17.13 40.88 14.39
C LEU A 21 18.15 39.84 14.89
N VAL A 22 18.89 40.12 15.97
CA VAL A 22 19.82 39.14 16.57
C VAL A 22 19.06 37.95 17.15
N ALA A 23 17.92 38.16 17.82
CA ALA A 23 17.08 37.10 18.36
C ALA A 23 16.50 36.17 17.27
N ALA A 24 16.17 36.72 16.09
CA ALA A 24 15.77 35.93 14.92
C ALA A 24 16.90 35.07 14.33
N GLY A 25 18.16 35.46 14.57
CA GLY A 25 19.38 34.81 14.05
C GLY A 25 20.21 35.66 13.08
N TYR A 26 19.85 36.93 12.83
CA TYR A 26 20.61 37.83 11.95
C TYR A 26 21.79 38.47 12.69
N PHE A 27 22.83 37.67 12.98
CA PHE A 27 23.99 38.11 13.76
C PHE A 27 24.79 39.28 13.15
N ARG A 28 24.63 39.56 11.84
CA ARG A 28 25.24 40.71 11.13
C ARG A 28 24.90 42.05 11.80
N ALA A 29 23.73 42.19 12.42
CA ALA A 29 23.32 43.36 13.20
C ALA A 29 24.33 43.75 14.31
N ARG A 30 25.05 42.76 14.88
CA ARG A 30 26.01 42.95 15.98
C ARG A 30 27.38 43.50 15.53
N ILE A 31 27.67 43.54 14.22
CA ILE A 31 28.96 44.00 13.69
C ILE A 31 29.14 45.50 13.95
N LYS A 32 30.24 45.89 14.62
CA LYS A 32 30.48 47.30 15.03
C LYS A 32 30.87 48.24 13.88
N GLY A 33 31.34 47.71 12.75
CA GLY A 33 31.76 48.49 11.58
C GLY A 33 30.71 48.67 10.47
N LEU A 34 29.48 48.18 10.66
CA LEU A 34 28.41 48.29 9.67
C LEU A 34 27.49 49.48 9.97
N SER A 35 27.02 50.23 8.96
CA SER A 35 26.14 51.38 9.20
C SER A 35 24.74 50.96 9.71
N PRO A 36 24.01 51.83 10.43
CA PRO A 36 22.64 51.53 10.87
C PRO A 36 21.71 51.13 9.70
N PHE A 37 21.78 51.85 8.58
CA PHE A 37 21.08 51.52 7.34
C PHE A 37 21.39 50.08 6.90
N ASP A 38 22.67 49.74 6.78
CA ASP A 38 23.12 48.45 6.24
C ASP A 38 22.76 47.27 7.17
N LYS A 39 22.67 47.52 8.48
CA LYS A 39 22.19 46.53 9.46
C LYS A 39 20.69 46.29 9.32
N VAL A 40 19.88 47.34 9.29
CA VAL A 40 18.41 47.25 9.29
C VAL A 40 17.91 46.77 7.93
N VAL A 41 18.39 47.35 6.82
CA VAL A 41 18.03 46.94 5.45
C VAL A 41 18.53 45.53 5.13
N GLY A 42 19.75 45.17 5.55
CA GLY A 42 20.23 43.79 5.43
C GLY A 42 19.40 42.79 6.24
N GLY A 43 18.93 43.19 7.43
CA GLY A 43 18.04 42.40 8.27
C GLY A 43 16.64 42.23 7.68
N MET A 44 16.05 43.30 7.13
CA MET A 44 14.76 43.25 6.40
C MET A 44 14.86 42.32 5.18
N THR A 45 15.90 42.47 4.36
CA THR A 45 16.19 41.57 3.24
C THR A 45 16.30 40.12 3.70
N TRP A 46 17.08 39.85 4.75
CA TRP A 46 17.23 38.50 5.29
C TRP A 46 15.91 37.90 5.78
N CYS A 47 15.05 38.66 6.46
CA CYS A 47 13.73 38.19 6.88
C CYS A 47 12.86 37.85 5.65
N ILE A 48 12.83 38.72 4.63
CA ILE A 48 12.06 38.51 3.40
C ILE A 48 12.51 37.23 2.68
N THR A 49 13.83 37.04 2.49
CA THR A 49 14.38 35.82 1.87
C THR A 49 14.07 34.57 2.71
N THR A 50 14.12 34.67 4.04
CA THR A 50 13.82 33.55 4.96
C THR A 50 12.35 33.13 4.90
N CYS A 51 11.43 34.04 4.60
CA CYS A 51 10.01 33.73 4.44
C CYS A 51 9.68 32.91 3.18
N SER A 52 10.63 32.67 2.26
CA SER A 52 10.47 31.82 1.07
C SER A 52 9.28 32.14 0.15
N VAL A 53 8.72 33.34 0.23
CA VAL A 53 7.62 33.78 -0.63
C VAL A 53 8.13 33.96 -2.06
N ASP A 54 7.39 33.45 -3.04
CA ASP A 54 7.74 33.52 -4.46
C ASP A 54 7.70 34.98 -4.97
N ILE A 55 8.87 35.61 -4.94
CA ILE A 55 9.06 37.04 -5.18
C ILE A 55 10.09 37.19 -6.31
N ASP A 56 9.60 37.53 -7.50
CA ASP A 56 10.41 37.91 -8.67
C ASP A 56 11.05 39.30 -8.49
N VAL A 57 11.84 39.45 -7.42
CA VAL A 57 12.61 40.65 -7.07
C VAL A 57 13.92 40.19 -6.42
N ASP A 58 15.00 40.17 -7.20
CA ASP A 58 16.32 39.82 -6.69
C ASP A 58 16.81 40.88 -5.67
N LEU A 59 16.92 40.48 -4.40
CA LEU A 59 17.31 41.32 -3.25
C LEU A 59 18.79 41.15 -2.89
N LEU A 60 19.69 41.23 -3.87
CA LEU A 60 21.15 41.25 -3.63
C LEU A 60 21.57 42.45 -2.78
N PHE A 61 21.68 42.24 -1.47
CA PHE A 61 22.30 43.18 -0.55
C PHE A 61 23.84 43.15 -0.72
N GLN A 62 24.43 44.32 -1.01
CA GLN A 62 25.88 44.50 -1.08
C GLN A 62 26.33 45.56 -0.07
N GLU A 63 27.27 45.20 0.80
CA GLU A 63 27.87 46.13 1.76
C GLU A 63 28.60 47.27 1.02
N ASN A 64 28.45 48.50 1.51
CA ASN A 64 28.94 49.73 0.85
C ASN A 64 28.33 50.03 -0.54
N SER A 65 27.11 49.56 -0.81
CA SER A 65 26.31 49.97 -1.99
C SER A 65 26.24 51.49 -2.19
N THR A 66 26.33 51.95 -3.44
CA THR A 66 26.17 53.36 -3.81
C THR A 66 24.77 53.89 -3.47
N ILE A 67 24.60 55.20 -3.31
CA ILE A 67 23.32 55.80 -2.91
C ILE A 67 22.16 55.41 -3.85
N GLY A 68 22.38 55.35 -5.16
CA GLY A 68 21.37 54.89 -6.13
C GLY A 68 21.00 53.41 -5.98
N GLN A 69 21.95 52.55 -5.62
CA GLN A 69 21.67 51.14 -5.30
C GLN A 69 20.91 51.02 -3.97
N LYS A 70 21.22 51.85 -2.97
CA LYS A 70 20.49 51.91 -1.69
C LYS A 70 19.04 52.36 -1.89
N ILE A 71 18.80 53.38 -2.71
CA ILE A 71 17.46 53.82 -3.12
C ILE A 71 16.69 52.66 -3.78
N ALA A 72 17.25 52.07 -4.84
CA ALA A 72 16.58 51.01 -5.60
C ALA A 72 16.31 49.73 -4.78
N LEU A 73 17.20 49.36 -3.85
CA LEU A 73 16.96 48.25 -2.91
C LEU A 73 15.83 48.58 -1.93
N THR A 74 15.76 49.83 -1.47
CA THR A 74 14.72 50.30 -0.55
C THR A 74 13.34 50.28 -1.22
N GLU A 75 13.23 50.79 -2.45
CA GLU A 75 12.02 50.73 -3.26
C GLU A 75 11.57 49.29 -3.52
N LYS A 76 12.50 48.39 -3.84
CA LYS A 76 12.24 46.95 -3.96
C LYS A 76 11.63 46.37 -2.68
N ILE A 77 12.23 46.62 -1.51
CA ILE A 77 11.73 46.14 -0.21
C ILE A 77 10.30 46.64 0.04
N VAL A 78 10.05 47.94 -0.15
CA VAL A 78 8.71 48.54 -0.01
C VAL A 78 7.69 47.91 -0.99
N SER A 79 8.10 47.59 -2.22
CA SER A 79 7.22 46.90 -3.20
C SER A 79 6.86 45.45 -2.81
N VAL A 80 7.61 44.83 -1.90
CA VAL A 80 7.43 43.44 -1.46
C VAL A 80 6.54 43.34 -0.22
N LEU A 81 6.58 44.30 0.70
CA LEU A 81 5.77 44.28 1.93
C LEU A 81 4.25 44.08 1.68
N PRO A 82 3.62 44.71 0.66
CA PRO A 82 2.22 44.44 0.31
C PRO A 82 1.99 43.01 -0.22
N LYS A 83 2.93 42.44 -1.00
CA LYS A 83 2.84 41.07 -1.52
C LYS A 83 2.83 40.04 -0.39
N MET A 84 3.64 40.28 0.65
CA MET A 84 3.68 39.46 1.87
C MET A 84 2.49 39.70 2.82
N LYS A 85 1.59 40.64 2.51
CA LYS A 85 0.46 41.06 3.36
C LYS A 85 0.90 41.66 4.70
N CYS A 86 1.97 42.46 4.70
CA CYS A 86 2.35 43.28 5.87
C CYS A 86 1.22 44.29 6.18
N PRO A 87 0.76 44.40 7.45
CA PRO A 87 -0.29 45.36 7.82
C PRO A 87 0.24 46.80 7.97
N HIS A 88 1.55 46.96 8.15
CA HIS A 88 2.20 48.26 8.33
C HIS A 88 2.67 48.83 6.98
N ARG A 89 2.34 50.09 6.71
CA ARG A 89 2.86 50.85 5.56
C ARG A 89 4.20 51.49 5.93
N LEU A 90 5.09 51.56 4.95
CA LEU A 90 6.43 52.14 5.09
C LEU A 90 6.86 52.67 3.73
N GLU A 91 7.33 53.92 3.68
CA GLU A 91 7.72 54.57 2.42
C GLU A 91 9.25 54.55 2.21
N PRO A 92 9.74 54.59 0.95
CA PRO A 92 11.18 54.47 0.69
C PRO A 92 12.02 55.58 1.33
N HIS A 93 11.43 56.77 1.54
CA HIS A 93 12.11 57.88 2.20
C HIS A 93 12.33 57.64 3.70
N GLN A 94 11.48 56.86 4.37
CA GLN A 94 11.57 56.60 5.82
C GLN A 94 12.77 55.70 6.14
N ILE A 95 12.96 54.65 5.33
CA ILE A 95 14.12 53.74 5.45
C ILE A 95 15.43 54.48 5.13
N GLN A 96 15.43 55.38 4.15
CA GLN A 96 16.61 56.19 3.80
C GLN A 96 16.90 57.28 4.85
N GLY A 97 15.86 57.89 5.42
CA GLY A 97 15.94 58.89 6.49
C GLY A 97 16.18 58.31 7.89
N LEU A 98 16.37 56.99 8.01
CA LEU A 98 16.61 56.29 9.28
C LEU A 98 15.50 56.47 10.33
N ASP A 99 14.25 56.51 9.88
CA ASP A 99 13.06 56.65 10.73
C ASP A 99 12.70 55.30 11.41
N PHE A 100 13.51 54.91 12.40
CA PHE A 100 13.39 53.66 13.14
C PHE A 100 12.05 53.52 13.88
N ILE A 101 11.40 54.61 14.26
CA ILE A 101 10.04 54.60 14.84
C ILE A 101 9.04 53.93 13.88
N HIS A 102 9.05 54.29 12.58
CA HIS A 102 8.15 53.68 11.59
C HIS A 102 8.67 52.37 11.00
N ILE A 103 9.99 52.15 11.00
CA ILE A 103 10.58 50.88 10.57
C ILE A 103 10.37 49.76 11.61
N PHE A 104 10.35 50.08 12.91
CA PHE A 104 10.27 49.08 13.99
C PHE A 104 9.07 48.13 13.88
N PRO A 105 7.81 48.56 13.70
CA PRO A 105 6.66 47.65 13.55
C PRO A 105 6.78 46.72 12.34
N VAL A 106 7.39 47.20 11.25
CA VAL A 106 7.63 46.39 10.04
C VAL A 106 8.70 45.33 10.30
N VAL A 107 9.80 45.68 10.97
CA VAL A 107 10.83 44.68 11.35
C VAL A 107 10.29 43.69 12.37
N GLN A 108 9.51 44.13 13.36
CA GLN A 108 8.87 43.26 14.35
C GLN A 108 7.95 42.23 13.67
N TRP A 109 7.15 42.68 12.70
CA TRP A 109 6.29 41.80 11.90
C TRP A 109 7.09 40.85 11.00
N LEU A 110 8.12 41.34 10.31
CA LEU A 110 9.01 40.53 9.47
C LEU A 110 9.78 39.47 10.27
N VAL A 111 10.29 39.82 11.45
CA VAL A 111 10.96 38.90 12.38
C VAL A 111 10.01 37.82 12.86
N LYS A 112 8.79 38.19 13.29
CA LYS A 112 7.77 37.22 13.69
C LYS A 112 7.45 36.25 12.54
N ARG A 113 7.19 36.77 11.34
CA ARG A 113 6.90 35.93 10.16
C ARG A 113 8.07 35.01 9.78
N ALA A 114 9.30 35.52 9.83
CA ALA A 114 10.49 34.73 9.52
C ALA A 114 10.75 33.61 10.55
N ILE A 115 10.31 33.78 11.80
CA ILE A 115 10.34 32.72 12.82
C ILE A 115 9.23 31.69 12.54
N GLU A 116 7.99 32.13 12.32
CA GLU A 116 6.85 31.25 11.96
C GLU A 116 7.19 30.34 10.76
N THR A 117 7.62 30.92 9.63
CA THR A 117 7.96 30.14 8.42
C THR A 117 9.20 29.27 8.61
N ARG A 118 10.12 29.62 9.52
CA ARG A 118 11.27 28.78 9.86
C ARG A 118 10.89 27.59 10.74
N GLU A 119 9.83 27.70 11.54
CA GLU A 119 9.24 26.58 12.28
C GLU A 119 8.50 25.64 11.31
N GLU A 120 7.64 26.19 10.44
CA GLU A 120 6.89 25.44 9.40
C GLU A 120 7.82 24.70 8.41
N MET A 121 8.87 25.36 7.92
CA MET A 121 9.75 24.85 6.86
C MET A 121 11.04 24.19 7.40
N GLY A 122 11.26 24.25 8.73
CA GLY A 122 12.52 23.84 9.37
C GLY A 122 12.88 22.38 9.13
N ASP A 123 11.95 21.46 9.35
CA ASP A 123 12.16 20.03 9.14
C ASP A 123 12.27 19.65 7.64
N TYR A 124 11.60 20.40 6.75
CA TYR A 124 11.79 20.23 5.31
C TYR A 124 13.21 20.63 4.87
N ILE A 125 13.69 21.80 5.29
CA ILE A 125 15.06 22.26 5.00
C ILE A 125 16.09 21.31 5.62
N ARG A 126 15.85 20.83 6.84
CA ARG A 126 16.73 19.87 7.53
C ARG A 126 16.81 18.54 6.81
N SER A 127 15.66 17.94 6.48
CA SER A 127 15.60 16.65 5.76
C SER A 127 16.15 16.76 4.33
N TYR A 128 15.91 17.87 3.63
CA TYR A 128 16.54 18.17 2.34
C TYR A 128 18.07 18.29 2.47
N SER A 129 18.57 19.01 3.48
CA SER A 129 20.02 19.15 3.72
C SER A 129 20.69 17.82 4.05
N ILE A 130 20.06 16.99 4.89
CA ILE A 130 20.51 15.62 5.18
C ILE A 130 20.52 14.78 3.88
N SER A 131 19.46 14.84 3.08
CA SER A 131 19.38 14.13 1.79
C SER A 131 20.46 14.57 0.80
N GLN A 132 20.80 15.86 0.74
CA GLN A 132 21.89 16.34 -0.12
C GLN A 132 23.27 15.93 0.40
N PHE A 133 23.48 15.90 1.73
CA PHE A 133 24.71 15.40 2.33
C PHE A 133 24.90 13.90 2.06
N GLN A 134 23.87 13.08 2.31
CA GLN A 134 23.88 11.62 2.17
C GLN A 134 24.09 11.10 0.73
N LYS A 135 24.02 11.96 -0.29
CA LYS A 135 24.39 11.62 -1.68
C LYS A 135 25.89 11.56 -1.92
N THR A 136 26.66 12.30 -1.13
CA THR A 136 28.11 12.55 -1.37
C THR A 136 28.97 12.08 -0.21
N HIS A 137 28.41 12.07 1.00
CA HIS A 137 29.09 11.72 2.25
C HIS A 137 28.21 10.81 3.10
N ARG A 138 28.83 10.06 4.02
CA ARG A 138 28.14 9.24 5.03
C ARG A 138 28.71 9.56 6.41
N LEU A 139 27.91 9.31 7.44
CA LEU A 139 28.37 9.29 8.83
C LEU A 139 28.91 7.88 9.15
N PRO A 140 29.91 7.74 10.05
CA PRO A 140 30.34 6.41 10.53
C PRO A 140 29.19 5.57 11.09
N GLU A 141 28.21 6.25 11.71
CA GLU A 141 26.96 5.67 12.22
C GLU A 141 26.09 5.05 11.11
N ASP A 142 26.07 5.62 9.90
CA ASP A 142 25.33 5.07 8.75
C ASP A 142 25.96 3.74 8.29
N ASP A 143 27.29 3.67 8.24
CA ASP A 143 28.01 2.48 7.78
C ASP A 143 27.99 1.36 8.84
N GLU A 144 28.07 1.69 10.14
CA GLU A 144 27.76 0.74 11.22
C GLU A 144 26.33 0.19 11.14
N PHE A 145 25.35 1.06 10.88
CA PHE A 145 23.95 0.65 10.74
C PHE A 145 23.77 -0.28 9.54
N MET A 146 24.44 -0.01 8.41
CA MET A 146 24.41 -0.88 7.23
C MET A 146 25.02 -2.27 7.50
N GLN A 147 26.13 -2.35 8.24
CA GLN A 147 26.71 -3.63 8.67
C GLN A 147 25.76 -4.40 9.61
N ARG A 148 25.19 -3.72 10.61
CA ARG A 148 24.21 -4.31 11.54
C ARG A 148 22.95 -4.79 10.81
N LYS A 149 22.48 -4.04 9.81
CA LYS A 149 21.32 -4.36 8.96
C LYS A 149 21.54 -5.62 8.13
N GLU A 150 22.71 -5.80 7.51
CA GLU A 150 22.98 -7.00 6.71
C GLU A 150 22.97 -8.27 7.58
N ASN A 151 23.57 -8.20 8.78
CA ASN A 151 23.54 -9.31 9.74
C ASN A 151 22.11 -9.60 10.24
N ALA A 152 21.33 -8.56 10.57
CA ALA A 152 19.93 -8.73 10.98
C ALA A 152 19.07 -9.38 9.88
N ILE A 153 19.27 -9.02 8.60
CA ILE A 153 18.58 -9.63 7.46
C ILE A 153 18.93 -11.12 7.33
N LYS A 154 20.21 -11.49 7.53
CA LYS A 154 20.64 -12.90 7.54
C LYS A 154 19.94 -13.67 8.66
N THR A 155 20.06 -13.21 9.91
CA THR A 155 19.40 -13.86 11.07
C THR A 155 17.89 -14.03 10.89
N VAL A 156 17.19 -13.03 10.34
CA VAL A 156 15.74 -13.15 10.04
C VAL A 156 15.48 -14.19 8.93
N THR A 157 16.32 -14.23 7.90
CA THR A 157 16.21 -15.21 6.81
C THR A 157 16.48 -16.64 7.28
N ASP A 158 17.51 -16.83 8.11
CA ASP A 158 17.86 -18.10 8.72
C ASP A 158 16.72 -18.63 9.61
N ILE A 159 16.10 -17.75 10.40
CA ILE A 159 14.89 -18.05 11.17
C ILE A 159 13.73 -18.47 10.24
N PHE A 160 13.49 -17.76 9.14
CA PHE A 160 12.44 -18.12 8.18
C PHE A 160 12.68 -19.47 7.47
N GLU A 161 13.93 -19.84 7.18
CA GLU A 161 14.26 -21.17 6.62
C GLU A 161 14.14 -22.28 7.68
N VAL A 162 14.59 -22.05 8.92
CA VAL A 162 14.52 -23.04 10.02
C VAL A 162 13.07 -23.34 10.44
N TYR A 163 12.21 -22.33 10.53
CA TYR A 163 10.81 -22.48 10.93
C TYR A 163 9.83 -22.63 9.75
N LYS A 164 10.34 -22.89 8.55
CA LYS A 164 9.57 -23.06 7.30
C LYS A 164 8.60 -24.24 7.41
N PRO A 165 7.28 -24.07 7.20
CA PRO A 165 6.30 -25.17 7.33
C PRO A 165 6.52 -26.30 6.30
N GLN A 166 7.16 -27.38 6.72
CA GLN A 166 7.35 -28.57 5.89
C GLN A 166 6.10 -29.46 5.89
N ARG A 167 5.55 -29.69 4.70
CA ARG A 167 4.37 -30.55 4.49
C ARG A 167 4.79 -32.02 4.40
N LYS A 168 4.31 -32.86 5.34
CA LYS A 168 4.62 -34.30 5.43
C LYS A 168 3.63 -35.18 4.67
N TYR A 169 2.37 -34.77 4.60
CA TYR A 169 1.29 -35.51 3.93
C TYR A 169 0.57 -34.61 2.91
N LYS A 170 -0.01 -35.21 1.88
CA LYS A 170 -0.70 -34.47 0.82
C LYS A 170 -2.06 -35.10 0.52
N ARG A 171 -3.11 -34.28 0.41
CA ARG A 171 -4.43 -34.73 -0.05
C ARG A 171 -4.33 -35.26 -1.48
N GLN A 172 -5.01 -36.37 -1.74
CA GLN A 172 -5.13 -36.94 -3.07
C GLN A 172 -6.06 -36.05 -3.93
N LYS A 173 -5.77 -35.87 -5.22
CA LYS A 173 -6.67 -35.14 -6.13
C LYS A 173 -8.01 -35.86 -6.20
N GLY A 174 -9.10 -35.14 -5.95
CA GLY A 174 -10.45 -35.69 -5.81
C GLY A 174 -10.97 -35.79 -4.37
N ALA A 175 -10.10 -35.70 -3.35
CA ALA A 175 -10.51 -35.71 -1.94
C ALA A 175 -10.95 -34.30 -1.45
N GLU A 176 -11.81 -33.64 -2.22
CA GLU A 176 -12.31 -32.28 -1.93
C GLU A 176 -13.65 -32.31 -1.17
N GLU A 177 -14.43 -33.39 -1.30
CA GLU A 177 -15.72 -33.62 -0.60
C GLU A 177 -15.57 -34.18 0.82
N LEU A 178 -14.67 -33.61 1.64
CA LEU A 178 -14.78 -33.75 3.09
C LEU A 178 -15.92 -32.84 3.56
N LEU A 179 -17.12 -33.41 3.73
CA LEU A 179 -18.35 -32.69 4.07
C LEU A 179 -18.32 -31.93 5.41
N ASP A 180 -17.42 -32.32 6.31
CA ASP A 180 -17.32 -31.79 7.67
C ASP A 180 -16.06 -30.93 7.89
N GLU A 181 -16.23 -29.77 8.53
CA GLU A 181 -15.16 -28.81 8.85
C GLU A 181 -14.13 -29.36 9.82
N GLU A 182 -14.54 -30.14 10.83
CA GLU A 182 -13.62 -30.74 11.79
C GLU A 182 -12.63 -31.70 11.09
N SER A 183 -13.13 -32.47 10.13
CA SER A 183 -12.33 -33.34 9.25
C SER A 183 -11.37 -32.53 8.35
N LYS A 184 -11.78 -31.34 7.86
CA LYS A 184 -10.89 -30.43 7.09
C LYS A 184 -9.77 -29.85 7.96
N VAL A 185 -10.06 -29.48 9.21
CA VAL A 185 -9.07 -29.00 10.19
C VAL A 185 -8.07 -30.12 10.51
N HIS A 186 -8.56 -31.31 10.85
CA HIS A 186 -7.71 -32.48 11.12
C HIS A 186 -6.81 -32.83 9.93
N ALA A 187 -7.33 -32.85 8.70
CA ALA A 187 -6.51 -33.05 7.50
C ALA A 187 -5.40 -31.99 7.37
N THR A 188 -5.73 -30.72 7.59
CA THR A 188 -4.77 -29.61 7.49
C THR A 188 -3.68 -29.66 8.56
N LEU A 189 -4.01 -30.09 9.79
CA LEU A 189 -3.04 -30.34 10.85
C LEU A 189 -2.13 -31.53 10.50
N LEU A 190 -2.70 -32.62 9.96
CA LEU A 190 -1.95 -33.78 9.47
C LEU A 190 -0.98 -33.40 8.33
N GLU A 191 -1.35 -32.52 7.41
CA GLU A 191 -0.46 -32.06 6.33
C GLU A 191 0.88 -31.54 6.86
N TYR A 192 0.90 -30.85 8.01
CA TYR A 192 2.12 -30.38 8.69
C TYR A 192 2.57 -31.27 9.86
N GLY A 193 2.02 -32.48 9.97
CA GLY A 193 2.43 -33.51 10.93
C GLY A 193 1.99 -33.27 12.37
N ARG A 194 0.98 -32.44 12.63
CA ARG A 194 0.35 -32.31 13.94
C ARG A 194 -0.91 -33.17 14.00
N ARG A 195 -1.07 -33.97 15.06
CA ARG A 195 -2.33 -34.61 15.42
C ARG A 195 -3.00 -33.81 16.53
N TYR A 196 -4.33 -33.75 16.53
CA TYR A 196 -5.10 -33.27 17.67
C TYR A 196 -4.96 -34.28 18.84
N GLY A 197 -5.35 -33.89 20.06
CA GLY A 197 -5.24 -34.70 21.28
C GLY A 197 -3.82 -34.93 21.84
N PHE A 198 -2.81 -35.14 20.99
CA PHE A 198 -1.49 -35.71 21.36
C PHE A 198 -0.57 -34.85 22.25
N SER A 199 -1.03 -33.72 22.80
CA SER A 199 -0.19 -32.75 23.53
C SER A 199 -0.10 -32.99 25.06
N ARG A 200 -0.70 -34.06 25.61
CA ARG A 200 -0.71 -34.34 27.06
C ARG A 200 0.08 -35.58 27.51
N GLN A 201 0.62 -36.40 26.61
CA GLN A 201 1.33 -37.64 26.95
C GLN A 201 2.73 -37.74 26.33
N ALA A 202 3.62 -36.80 26.67
CA ALA A 202 5.04 -36.87 26.31
C ALA A 202 5.92 -36.19 27.40
N GLY A 203 6.20 -36.90 28.50
CA GLY A 203 6.97 -36.33 29.61
C GLY A 203 7.02 -37.19 30.89
N LYS A 204 7.57 -38.41 30.82
CA LYS A 204 7.78 -39.28 31.99
C LYS A 204 9.09 -40.09 31.94
N THR A 205 10.20 -39.38 31.82
CA THR A 205 11.58 -39.79 32.15
C THR A 205 12.40 -38.48 32.16
N GLU A 206 13.29 -38.17 33.12
CA GLU A 206 13.83 -38.94 34.24
C GLU A 206 13.99 -38.09 35.53
N GLN A 207 14.04 -38.79 36.68
CA GLN A 207 14.73 -38.43 37.93
C GLN A 207 14.30 -37.12 38.67
N ALA A 208 14.69 -37.04 39.95
CA ALA A 208 14.18 -36.08 40.92
C ALA A 208 15.27 -35.13 41.43
N GLU A 209 14.87 -33.95 41.94
CA GLU A 209 15.17 -33.57 43.33
C GLU A 209 14.31 -32.36 43.80
N ASP A 210 14.42 -32.05 45.10
CA ASP A 210 13.51 -31.22 45.91
C ASP A 210 13.21 -29.78 45.41
N LYS A 211 11.92 -29.38 45.52
CA LYS A 211 11.49 -28.50 46.66
C LYS A 211 9.98 -28.39 46.85
N LYS A 212 9.59 -28.28 48.14
CA LYS A 212 8.22 -28.07 48.64
C LYS A 212 7.79 -26.60 48.52
N ILE A 213 6.49 -26.37 48.34
CA ILE A 213 5.66 -25.39 49.07
C ILE A 213 4.16 -25.76 48.90
N ALA A 214 3.29 -25.28 49.79
CA ALA A 214 2.02 -25.95 50.17
C ALA A 214 0.78 -25.70 49.28
N LEU A 215 -0.21 -26.60 49.42
CA LEU A 215 -1.63 -26.39 49.07
C LEU A 215 -2.30 -25.42 50.08
N PRO A 216 -3.46 -24.80 49.77
CA PRO A 216 -4.79 -25.45 49.75
C PRO A 216 -5.44 -25.43 48.34
N SER A 217 -6.23 -26.39 47.85
CA SER A 217 -7.23 -27.29 48.46
C SER A 217 -8.54 -26.62 48.89
N GLY A 218 -9.53 -26.63 47.99
CA GLY A 218 -10.92 -26.21 48.22
C GLY A 218 -11.86 -27.02 47.33
N LEU A 219 -12.89 -27.61 47.94
CA LEU A 219 -13.85 -28.54 47.32
C LEU A 219 -14.81 -27.80 46.34
N ALA A 220 -15.55 -28.47 45.43
CA ALA A 220 -16.03 -29.86 45.48
C ALA A 220 -16.12 -30.55 44.11
N ALA A 221 -16.29 -31.87 44.14
CA ALA A 221 -16.50 -32.72 42.97
C ALA A 221 -17.98 -33.02 42.73
N ALA A 222 -18.38 -33.06 41.45
CA ALA A 222 -19.52 -33.84 40.98
C ALA A 222 -18.98 -35.06 40.23
N LYS A 223 -19.59 -36.24 40.42
CA LYS A 223 -19.17 -37.47 39.72
C LYS A 223 -19.81 -37.51 38.34
N ALA A 224 -18.98 -37.60 37.30
CA ALA A 224 -19.35 -38.30 36.07
C ALA A 224 -18.83 -39.75 36.16
N GLU A 225 -19.49 -40.68 35.49
CA GLU A 225 -19.08 -42.09 35.48
C GLU A 225 -18.00 -42.35 34.42
N PRO A 226 -17.02 -43.25 34.67
CA PRO A 226 -15.96 -43.55 33.72
C PRO A 226 -16.41 -44.62 32.72
N CYS A 227 -16.91 -44.20 31.54
CA CYS A 227 -17.24 -45.15 30.46
C CYS A 227 -16.87 -44.66 29.05
N ASP A 228 -17.08 -43.38 28.70
CA ASP A 228 -17.08 -42.97 27.29
C ASP A 228 -15.78 -42.33 26.76
N GLU A 229 -14.84 -41.86 27.60
CA GLU A 229 -13.65 -41.15 27.09
C GLU A 229 -12.69 -42.04 26.27
N ASP A 230 -12.52 -43.31 26.62
CA ASP A 230 -11.63 -44.23 25.89
C ASP A 230 -12.25 -44.68 24.55
N ASP A 231 -13.55 -44.93 24.50
CA ASP A 231 -14.26 -45.28 23.25
C ASP A 231 -14.39 -44.09 22.30
N LEU A 232 -14.58 -42.87 22.82
CA LEU A 232 -14.50 -41.64 22.01
C LEU A 232 -13.08 -41.42 21.45
N GLN A 233 -12.04 -41.63 22.25
CA GLN A 233 -10.65 -41.58 21.76
C GLN A 233 -10.35 -42.68 20.73
N ALA A 234 -10.89 -43.89 20.91
CA ALA A 234 -10.74 -44.98 19.94
C ALA A 234 -11.47 -44.66 18.62
N ALA A 235 -12.67 -44.09 18.68
CA ALA A 235 -13.41 -43.63 17.50
C ALA A 235 -12.69 -42.48 16.78
N GLU A 236 -12.14 -41.51 17.51
CA GLU A 236 -11.35 -40.41 16.96
C GLU A 236 -10.03 -40.92 16.35
N GLU A 237 -9.33 -41.86 17.00
CA GLU A 237 -8.18 -42.56 16.42
C GLU A 237 -8.55 -43.32 15.14
N LEU A 238 -9.70 -44.01 15.09
CA LEU A 238 -10.16 -44.71 13.88
C LEU A 238 -10.51 -43.73 12.75
N ARG A 239 -11.11 -42.57 13.08
CA ARG A 239 -11.37 -41.47 12.15
C ARG A 239 -10.06 -40.89 11.60
N ILE A 240 -9.06 -40.66 12.45
CA ILE A 240 -7.71 -40.20 12.07
C ILE A 240 -6.98 -41.26 11.23
N LYS A 241 -7.07 -42.55 11.57
CA LYS A 241 -6.46 -43.66 10.78
C LYS A 241 -7.11 -43.79 9.40
N THR A 242 -8.42 -43.62 9.30
CA THR A 242 -9.16 -43.57 8.03
C THR A 242 -8.72 -42.34 7.21
N LEU A 243 -8.59 -41.17 7.85
CA LEU A 243 -8.10 -39.96 7.21
C LEU A 243 -6.64 -40.12 6.71
N MET A 244 -5.77 -40.73 7.51
CA MET A 244 -4.40 -41.10 7.10
C MET A 244 -4.37 -42.08 5.93
N THR A 245 -5.38 -42.94 5.79
CA THR A 245 -5.50 -43.87 4.65
C THR A 245 -5.93 -43.15 3.37
N GLY A 246 -6.69 -42.05 3.48
CA GLY A 246 -7.01 -41.13 2.37
C GLY A 246 -5.95 -40.05 2.08
N MET A 247 -4.87 -39.99 2.84
CA MET A 247 -3.77 -39.03 2.66
C MET A 247 -2.51 -39.74 2.18
N ALA A 248 -2.06 -39.39 0.97
CA ALA A 248 -0.81 -39.93 0.45
C ALA A 248 0.37 -39.46 1.32
N ALA A 249 0.99 -40.41 2.02
CA ALA A 249 2.30 -40.22 2.62
C ALA A 249 3.34 -40.06 1.51
N MET A 250 4.21 -39.05 1.62
CA MET A 250 5.29 -38.83 0.66
C MET A 250 6.45 -39.79 0.92
N ALA A 251 6.22 -41.08 0.66
CA ALA A 251 7.26 -42.09 0.49
C ALA A 251 7.58 -42.27 -0.99
N THR A 252 8.85 -42.52 -1.30
CA THR A 252 9.31 -42.88 -2.65
C THR A 252 8.99 -44.34 -2.97
N GLU A 253 8.77 -44.62 -4.27
CA GLU A 253 8.53 -45.95 -4.89
C GLU A 253 7.09 -46.51 -4.79
N GLU A 254 6.80 -47.52 -5.61
CA GLU A 254 5.48 -47.69 -6.24
C GLU A 254 4.70 -48.97 -5.87
N GLY A 255 3.37 -48.82 -5.75
CA GLY A 255 2.38 -49.65 -6.47
C GLY A 255 2.15 -51.12 -6.09
N LYS A 256 0.95 -51.40 -5.51
CA LYS A 256 0.14 -52.60 -5.83
C LYS A 256 -1.30 -52.51 -5.29
N LEU A 257 -2.23 -53.20 -5.94
CA LEU A 257 -3.58 -53.52 -5.47
C LEU A 257 -3.83 -55.03 -5.66
N THR A 258 -4.66 -55.64 -4.83
CA THR A 258 -4.93 -57.10 -4.83
C THR A 258 -6.40 -57.42 -5.12
N ALA A 259 -6.63 -58.42 -5.96
CA ALA A 259 -7.94 -58.70 -6.56
C ALA A 259 -8.95 -59.44 -5.64
N SER A 260 -8.83 -59.32 -4.31
CA SER A 260 -9.63 -60.11 -3.37
C SER A 260 -11.08 -59.63 -3.21
N THR A 261 -11.38 -58.39 -3.57
CA THR A 261 -12.63 -57.68 -3.15
C THR A 261 -13.83 -57.88 -4.07
N VAL A 262 -13.69 -58.60 -5.19
CA VAL A 262 -14.71 -58.66 -6.27
C VAL A 262 -15.55 -59.95 -6.23
N GLY A 263 -15.12 -60.97 -5.48
CA GLY A 263 -15.73 -62.31 -5.54
C GLY A 263 -17.06 -62.53 -4.79
N GLN A 264 -17.52 -61.56 -3.99
CA GLN A 264 -18.46 -61.86 -2.88
C GLN A 264 -19.93 -61.47 -3.11
N ILE A 265 -20.28 -60.88 -4.27
CA ILE A 265 -21.57 -60.19 -4.48
C ILE A 265 -22.58 -60.98 -5.34
N VAL A 266 -22.17 -62.03 -6.06
CA VAL A 266 -22.97 -62.66 -7.14
C VAL A 266 -23.71 -63.95 -6.70
N GLY A 267 -23.63 -64.35 -5.43
CA GLY A 267 -23.90 -65.74 -5.00
C GLY A 267 -25.28 -66.10 -4.44
N LEU A 268 -26.29 -65.22 -4.43
CA LEU A 268 -27.43 -65.33 -3.48
C LEU A 268 -28.87 -65.36 -4.06
N GLN A 269 -29.09 -65.67 -5.35
CA GLN A 269 -30.45 -65.63 -5.96
C GLN A 269 -30.79 -66.82 -6.90
N SER A 270 -30.32 -68.04 -6.61
CA SER A 270 -30.42 -69.19 -7.53
C SER A 270 -31.46 -70.28 -7.22
N ASP A 271 -31.98 -70.37 -5.99
CA ASP A 271 -32.63 -71.61 -5.52
C ASP A 271 -34.14 -71.52 -5.27
N GLU A 272 -34.69 -70.35 -4.95
CA GLU A 272 -36.13 -70.17 -4.65
C GLU A 272 -37.04 -70.50 -5.84
N ILE A 273 -36.54 -70.36 -7.07
CA ILE A 273 -37.31 -70.57 -8.31
C ILE A 273 -37.69 -72.05 -8.53
N LYS A 274 -36.96 -73.01 -7.93
CA LYS A 274 -37.16 -74.45 -8.18
C LYS A 274 -38.38 -75.05 -7.49
N GLN A 275 -38.89 -74.41 -6.42
CA GLN A 275 -39.83 -75.04 -5.49
C GLN A 275 -41.30 -74.87 -5.89
N ILE A 276 -41.63 -73.86 -6.70
CA ILE A 276 -43.01 -73.51 -7.09
C ILE A 276 -43.54 -74.42 -8.21
N VAL A 277 -42.66 -75.07 -8.98
CA VAL A 277 -43.03 -75.86 -10.18
C VAL A 277 -43.71 -77.20 -9.83
N SER A 278 -43.44 -77.77 -8.65
CA SER A 278 -43.95 -79.09 -8.26
C SER A 278 -45.43 -79.11 -7.87
N GLU A 279 -45.93 -78.11 -7.14
CA GLU A 279 -47.27 -78.15 -6.53
C GLU A 279 -48.43 -78.05 -7.55
N TYR A 280 -48.14 -77.64 -8.78
CA TYR A 280 -49.17 -77.48 -9.82
C TYR A 280 -49.52 -78.79 -10.56
N ALA A 281 -48.71 -79.85 -10.40
CA ALA A 281 -48.88 -81.09 -11.16
C ALA A 281 -49.93 -82.05 -10.58
N GLU A 282 -50.10 -82.10 -9.25
CA GLU A 282 -50.86 -83.17 -8.59
C GLU A 282 -52.39 -82.99 -8.73
N LYS A 283 -52.86 -81.73 -8.64
CA LYS A 283 -54.29 -81.36 -8.62
C LYS A 283 -55.05 -81.62 -9.92
N GLN A 284 -54.38 -82.02 -11.00
CA GLN A 284 -55.03 -82.28 -12.29
C GLN A 284 -55.53 -83.73 -12.44
N SER A 285 -55.26 -84.60 -11.47
CA SER A 285 -55.56 -86.05 -11.54
C SER A 285 -56.97 -86.45 -11.07
N GLU A 286 -57.57 -85.74 -10.12
CA GLU A 286 -58.73 -86.21 -9.34
C GLU A 286 -60.11 -86.11 -10.06
N LEU A 287 -60.20 -85.45 -11.22
CA LEU A 287 -61.48 -85.01 -11.82
C LEU A 287 -62.04 -85.90 -12.95
N SER A 288 -61.61 -87.16 -13.07
CA SER A 288 -61.77 -87.94 -14.32
C SER A 288 -62.65 -89.20 -14.28
N ALA A 289 -63.40 -89.47 -13.20
CA ALA A 289 -63.97 -90.81 -12.95
C ALA A 289 -65.44 -90.88 -12.48
N GLU A 290 -66.43 -90.43 -13.28
CA GLU A 290 -67.86 -90.71 -12.98
C GLU A 290 -68.80 -90.63 -14.21
N GLU A 291 -69.46 -91.74 -14.62
CA GLU A 291 -70.82 -91.80 -15.22
C GLU A 291 -71.26 -93.20 -15.78
N ARG A 292 -72.48 -93.70 -15.43
CA ARG A 292 -73.61 -94.20 -16.31
C ARG A 292 -74.46 -95.41 -15.80
N PRO A 293 -75.78 -95.54 -16.17
CA PRO A 293 -76.79 -96.37 -15.48
C PRO A 293 -77.73 -97.22 -16.40
N GLU A 294 -78.91 -97.73 -15.88
CA GLU A 294 -80.22 -98.15 -16.51
C GLU A 294 -80.86 -99.40 -15.80
N ARG A 295 -82.11 -99.93 -15.98
CA ARG A 295 -83.52 -99.43 -16.14
C ARG A 295 -84.52 -100.63 -15.87
N LEU A 296 -85.85 -100.43 -16.09
CA LEU A 296 -86.94 -101.41 -16.43
C LEU A 296 -87.84 -102.09 -15.35
N GLY A 297 -89.10 -102.40 -15.77
CA GLY A 297 -90.01 -103.41 -15.20
C GLY A 297 -91.36 -102.91 -14.61
N ALA A 298 -92.52 -103.39 -15.07
CA ALA A 298 -93.84 -102.89 -14.59
C ALA A 298 -94.21 -103.27 -13.14
N ALA A 299 -93.76 -104.43 -12.63
CA ALA A 299 -93.89 -104.77 -11.20
C ALA A 299 -93.16 -103.76 -10.29
N GLN A 300 -92.16 -103.07 -10.85
CA GLN A 300 -91.46 -101.95 -10.22
C GLN A 300 -92.35 -100.70 -10.11
N GLN A 301 -93.57 -100.64 -10.65
CA GLN A 301 -94.53 -99.54 -10.40
C GLN A 301 -95.35 -99.73 -9.12
N HIS A 302 -95.84 -100.94 -8.83
CA HIS A 302 -96.37 -101.24 -7.49
C HIS A 302 -95.22 -101.26 -6.46
N ARG A 303 -94.05 -101.81 -6.86
CA ARG A 303 -92.70 -101.38 -6.46
C ARG A 303 -92.67 -99.92 -6.01
N ARG A 304 -92.68 -98.97 -6.96
CA ARG A 304 -92.56 -97.52 -6.75
C ARG A 304 -93.63 -96.96 -5.82
N LYS A 305 -94.91 -97.38 -5.86
CA LYS A 305 -95.93 -96.91 -4.91
C LYS A 305 -95.69 -97.40 -3.48
N MET A 306 -95.44 -98.70 -3.28
CA MET A 306 -95.09 -99.24 -1.96
C MET A 306 -93.75 -98.71 -1.45
N THR A 307 -92.74 -98.54 -2.29
CA THR A 307 -91.47 -97.89 -1.89
C THR A 307 -91.60 -96.38 -1.78
N SER A 308 -92.61 -95.73 -2.35
CA SER A 308 -92.88 -94.30 -2.15
C SER A 308 -93.56 -94.09 -0.80
N LEU A 309 -94.58 -94.88 -0.47
CA LEU A 309 -95.19 -94.89 0.86
C LEU A 309 -94.21 -95.35 1.93
N ASN A 310 -93.42 -96.41 1.72
CA ASN A 310 -92.34 -96.77 2.65
C ASN A 310 -91.22 -95.72 2.69
N LYS A 311 -90.90 -95.00 1.61
CA LYS A 311 -89.98 -93.85 1.69
C LYS A 311 -90.60 -92.67 2.44
N GLN A 312 -91.90 -92.42 2.33
CA GLN A 312 -92.60 -91.38 3.10
C GLN A 312 -92.72 -91.76 4.57
N ILE A 313 -93.01 -93.03 4.90
CA ILE A 313 -93.00 -93.56 6.27
C ILE A 313 -91.58 -93.50 6.83
N LEU A 314 -90.58 -94.02 6.12
CA LEU A 314 -89.18 -94.03 6.58
C LEU A 314 -88.58 -92.61 6.64
N HIS A 315 -89.05 -91.68 5.81
CA HIS A 315 -88.73 -90.25 5.94
C HIS A 315 -89.46 -89.62 7.12
N LYS A 316 -90.71 -89.97 7.41
CA LYS A 316 -91.47 -89.50 8.58
C LYS A 316 -90.94 -90.08 9.90
N THR A 317 -90.49 -91.33 9.93
CA THR A 317 -89.80 -91.90 11.09
C THR A 317 -88.43 -91.28 11.26
N ARG A 318 -87.64 -91.10 10.18
CA ARG A 318 -86.41 -90.30 10.26
C ARG A 318 -86.67 -88.88 10.75
N LEU A 319 -87.74 -88.23 10.32
CA LEU A 319 -88.09 -86.88 10.80
C LEU A 319 -88.49 -86.90 12.28
N LEU A 320 -89.11 -87.99 12.77
CA LEU A 320 -89.41 -88.18 14.19
C LEU A 320 -88.16 -88.53 15.01
N GLU A 321 -87.26 -89.35 14.50
CA GLU A 321 -85.95 -89.66 15.09
C GLU A 321 -85.08 -88.40 15.16
N GLU A 322 -85.03 -87.62 14.08
CA GLU A 322 -84.40 -86.30 14.04
C GLU A 322 -85.05 -85.31 14.99
N LEU A 323 -86.39 -85.30 15.13
CA LEU A 323 -87.08 -84.41 16.08
C LEU A 323 -86.88 -84.87 17.53
N GLN A 324 -86.83 -86.18 17.80
CA GLN A 324 -86.49 -86.72 19.12
C GLN A 324 -85.03 -86.43 19.47
N ALA A 325 -84.11 -86.58 18.53
CA ALA A 325 -82.71 -86.17 18.69
C ALA A 325 -82.60 -84.66 18.93
N LYS A 326 -83.27 -83.81 18.14
CA LYS A 326 -83.29 -82.35 18.32
C LYS A 326 -83.93 -81.95 19.65
N CYS A 327 -84.98 -82.65 20.12
CA CYS A 327 -85.55 -82.44 21.45
C CYS A 327 -84.60 -82.88 22.57
N ALA A 328 -83.93 -84.02 22.44
CA ALA A 328 -82.93 -84.48 23.41
C ALA A 328 -81.72 -83.53 23.47
N ASP A 329 -81.22 -83.07 22.33
CA ASP A 329 -80.19 -82.04 22.19
C ASP A 329 -80.60 -80.72 22.86
N LEU A 330 -81.82 -80.24 22.60
CA LEU A 330 -82.34 -79.00 23.19
C LEU A 330 -82.59 -79.16 24.69
N GLN A 331 -82.95 -80.36 25.15
CA GLN A 331 -83.13 -80.66 26.57
C GLN A 331 -81.78 -80.77 27.28
N ALA A 332 -80.77 -81.38 26.67
CA ALA A 332 -79.38 -81.40 27.12
C ALA A 332 -78.82 -79.97 27.22
N LYS A 333 -78.91 -79.19 26.14
CA LYS A 333 -78.50 -77.77 26.09
C LYS A 333 -79.26 -76.92 27.12
N CYS A 334 -80.55 -77.19 27.37
CA CYS A 334 -81.30 -76.56 28.47
C CYS A 334 -80.80 -76.97 29.87
N THR A 335 -80.29 -78.18 30.07
CA THR A 335 -79.68 -78.58 31.35
C THR A 335 -78.26 -78.03 31.52
N GLU A 336 -77.48 -77.94 30.45
CA GLU A 336 -76.15 -77.32 30.44
C GLU A 336 -76.27 -75.80 30.69
N ALA A 337 -77.15 -75.10 29.99
CA ALA A 337 -77.42 -73.68 30.21
C ALA A 337 -77.95 -73.39 31.64
N LYS A 338 -78.63 -74.35 32.28
CA LYS A 338 -79.02 -74.24 33.69
C LYS A 338 -77.83 -74.45 34.64
N LYS A 339 -76.94 -75.39 34.35
CA LYS A 339 -75.69 -75.59 35.11
C LYS A 339 -74.80 -74.36 35.02
N THR A 340 -74.51 -73.86 33.83
CA THR A 340 -73.69 -72.66 33.64
C THR A 340 -74.33 -71.43 34.27
N LEU A 341 -75.66 -71.28 34.22
CA LEU A 341 -76.36 -70.21 34.95
C LEU A 341 -76.19 -70.33 36.49
N THR A 342 -76.21 -71.55 37.06
CA THR A 342 -75.93 -71.74 38.49
C THR A 342 -74.45 -71.55 38.83
N GLU A 343 -73.54 -71.94 37.95
CA GLU A 343 -72.08 -71.75 38.11
C GLU A 343 -71.74 -70.26 38.08
N VAL A 344 -72.21 -69.51 37.08
CA VAL A 344 -72.03 -68.07 36.95
C VAL A 344 -72.65 -67.32 38.13
N LYS A 345 -73.82 -67.73 38.63
CA LYS A 345 -74.37 -67.18 39.88
C LYS A 345 -73.48 -67.46 41.09
N SER A 346 -72.95 -68.67 41.23
CA SER A 346 -72.02 -69.03 42.31
C SER A 346 -70.65 -68.34 42.19
N GLN A 347 -70.29 -67.85 41.00
CA GLN A 347 -69.11 -67.02 40.76
C GLN A 347 -69.40 -65.55 41.07
N GLY A 348 -70.56 -65.02 40.66
CA GLY A 348 -71.04 -63.69 41.08
C GLY A 348 -71.10 -63.58 42.60
N GLU A 349 -71.76 -64.52 43.27
CA GLU A 349 -71.80 -64.60 44.74
C GLU A 349 -70.43 -64.79 45.42
N LYS A 350 -69.35 -65.11 44.69
CA LYS A 350 -67.98 -65.08 45.22
C LYS A 350 -67.33 -63.74 44.98
N LEU A 351 -67.41 -63.22 43.75
CA LEU A 351 -66.92 -61.90 43.38
C LEU A 351 -67.57 -60.80 44.23
N ASP A 352 -68.87 -60.88 44.54
CA ASP A 352 -69.56 -59.93 45.43
C ASP A 352 -68.99 -59.99 46.87
N LYS A 353 -68.56 -61.17 47.34
CA LYS A 353 -67.94 -61.35 48.66
C LYS A 353 -66.47 -60.92 48.68
N GLU A 354 -65.76 -61.12 47.58
CA GLU A 354 -64.38 -60.66 47.37
C GLU A 354 -64.33 -59.13 47.20
N LEU A 355 -65.30 -58.54 46.48
CA LEU A 355 -65.50 -57.09 46.40
C LEU A 355 -65.85 -56.49 47.76
N ALA A 356 -66.82 -57.06 48.50
CA ALA A 356 -67.13 -56.59 49.85
C ALA A 356 -65.92 -56.71 50.80
N ALA A 357 -65.10 -57.75 50.67
CA ALA A 357 -63.84 -57.86 51.42
C ALA A 357 -62.84 -56.77 51.02
N LEU A 358 -62.66 -56.50 49.71
CA LEU A 358 -61.80 -55.43 49.21
C LEU A 358 -62.29 -54.03 49.62
N GLU A 359 -63.61 -53.78 49.63
CA GLU A 359 -64.20 -52.54 50.16
C GLU A 359 -63.89 -52.37 51.65
N THR A 360 -63.94 -53.44 52.46
CA THR A 360 -63.51 -53.35 53.87
C THR A 360 -62.00 -53.13 54.04
N ILE A 361 -61.18 -53.47 53.03
CA ILE A 361 -59.74 -53.22 53.02
C ILE A 361 -59.45 -51.78 52.56
N GLU A 362 -60.15 -51.25 51.54
CA GLU A 362 -60.08 -49.82 51.18
C GLU A 362 -60.55 -48.93 52.35
N ALA A 363 -61.59 -49.34 53.09
CA ALA A 363 -62.05 -48.64 54.29
C ALA A 363 -61.08 -48.74 55.49
N GLN A 364 -60.11 -49.64 55.46
CA GLN A 364 -59.04 -49.78 56.46
C GLN A 364 -57.71 -49.14 56.01
N ALA A 365 -57.60 -48.70 54.76
CA ALA A 365 -56.40 -48.08 54.22
C ALA A 365 -56.37 -46.56 54.46
N ASP A 366 -55.18 -46.00 54.70
CA ASP A 366 -55.00 -44.56 54.89
C ASP A 366 -55.39 -43.77 53.62
N SER A 367 -56.53 -43.09 53.69
CA SER A 367 -57.09 -42.27 52.61
C SER A 367 -56.10 -41.23 52.05
N SER A 368 -55.21 -40.70 52.90
CA SER A 368 -54.13 -39.79 52.50
C SER A 368 -53.10 -40.44 51.56
N ILE A 369 -52.74 -41.70 51.79
CA ILE A 369 -51.79 -42.45 50.96
C ILE A 369 -52.45 -42.79 49.62
N LEU A 370 -53.72 -43.18 49.61
CA LEU A 370 -54.50 -43.41 48.39
C LEU A 370 -54.67 -42.14 47.55
N GLN A 371 -54.86 -40.97 48.18
CA GLN A 371 -54.88 -39.69 47.48
C GLN A 371 -53.51 -39.34 46.89
N SER A 372 -52.42 -39.57 47.62
CA SER A 372 -51.04 -39.37 47.13
C SER A 372 -50.73 -40.25 45.93
N LEU A 373 -51.08 -41.54 45.98
CA LEU A 373 -50.91 -42.47 44.85
C LEU A 373 -51.75 -42.05 43.63
N ARG A 374 -53.01 -41.64 43.82
CA ARG A 374 -53.85 -41.12 42.72
C ARG A 374 -53.26 -39.85 42.09
N ALA A 375 -52.68 -38.95 42.89
CA ALA A 375 -51.98 -37.76 42.40
C ALA A 375 -50.70 -38.11 41.61
N LEU A 376 -49.91 -39.08 42.09
CA LEU A 376 -48.70 -39.54 41.40
C LEU A 376 -49.02 -40.25 40.07
N VAL A 377 -50.11 -41.03 40.00
CA VAL A 377 -50.58 -41.63 38.74
C VAL A 377 -51.06 -40.56 37.76
N ALA A 378 -51.86 -39.59 38.22
CA ALA A 378 -52.29 -38.47 37.37
C ALA A 378 -51.09 -37.64 36.85
N MET A 379 -50.07 -37.43 37.68
CA MET A 379 -48.83 -36.77 37.25
C MET A 379 -48.05 -37.62 36.23
N ASN A 380 -48.03 -38.95 36.38
CA ASN A 380 -47.37 -39.85 35.43
C ASN A 380 -48.04 -39.85 34.05
N GLU A 381 -49.37 -39.91 33.99
CA GLU A 381 -50.11 -39.80 32.72
C GLU A 381 -49.96 -38.41 32.08
N ASN A 382 -49.96 -37.33 32.88
CA ASN A 382 -49.67 -35.99 32.37
C ASN A 382 -48.26 -35.88 31.76
N LEU A 383 -47.24 -36.46 32.41
CA LEU A 383 -45.87 -36.50 31.88
C LEU A 383 -45.78 -37.32 30.58
N LYS A 384 -46.54 -38.42 30.44
CA LYS A 384 -46.64 -39.16 29.16
C LYS A 384 -47.28 -38.34 28.05
N SER A 385 -48.31 -37.56 28.34
CA SER A 385 -48.93 -36.65 27.36
C SER A 385 -47.90 -35.62 26.87
N GLN A 386 -47.22 -34.95 27.81
CA GLN A 386 -46.17 -33.97 27.52
C GLN A 386 -45.00 -34.59 26.74
N GLU A 387 -44.61 -35.83 27.01
CA GLU A 387 -43.58 -36.54 26.23
C GLU A 387 -44.05 -36.83 24.79
N GLN A 388 -45.32 -37.21 24.58
CA GLN A 388 -45.88 -37.45 23.25
C GLN A 388 -46.03 -36.16 22.45
N GLU A 389 -46.51 -35.09 23.08
CA GLU A 389 -46.63 -33.74 22.51
C GLU A 389 -45.26 -33.17 22.12
N PHE A 390 -44.26 -33.27 23.00
CA PHE A 390 -42.89 -32.85 22.71
C PHE A 390 -42.28 -33.66 21.55
N LYS A 391 -42.48 -34.99 21.53
CA LYS A 391 -42.05 -35.84 20.40
C LYS A 391 -42.78 -35.52 19.10
N ALA A 392 -44.00 -34.99 19.13
CA ALA A 392 -44.69 -34.50 17.94
C ALA A 392 -44.07 -33.19 17.43
N HIS A 393 -43.92 -32.20 18.31
CA HIS A 393 -43.29 -30.91 18.00
C HIS A 393 -41.86 -31.06 17.44
N CYS A 394 -41.06 -31.98 18.00
CA CYS A 394 -39.72 -32.26 17.48
C CYS A 394 -39.72 -32.89 16.07
N ARG A 395 -40.79 -33.58 15.67
CA ARG A 395 -40.94 -34.09 14.29
C ARG A 395 -41.35 -32.98 13.32
N GLU A 396 -42.32 -32.13 13.70
CA GLU A 396 -42.73 -30.98 12.88
C GLU A 396 -41.57 -30.00 12.63
N GLU A 397 -40.79 -29.65 13.67
CA GLU A 397 -39.61 -28.79 13.50
C GLU A 397 -38.52 -29.46 12.64
N MET A 398 -38.31 -30.77 12.77
CA MET A 398 -37.37 -31.51 11.92
C MET A 398 -37.81 -31.48 10.44
N GLU A 399 -39.10 -31.71 10.17
CA GLU A 399 -39.65 -31.68 8.82
C GLU A 399 -39.61 -30.26 8.23
N ARG A 400 -39.93 -29.22 9.00
CA ARG A 400 -39.80 -27.82 8.58
C ARG A 400 -38.35 -27.43 8.27
N LEU A 401 -37.39 -27.87 9.10
CA LEU A 401 -35.97 -27.61 8.86
C LEU A 401 -35.46 -28.36 7.62
N GLN A 402 -35.92 -29.60 7.39
CA GLN A 402 -35.60 -30.36 6.18
C GLN A 402 -36.13 -29.66 4.92
N GLN A 403 -37.38 -29.21 4.93
CA GLN A 403 -37.96 -28.44 3.82
C GLN A 403 -37.18 -27.13 3.56
N ASN A 404 -36.78 -26.40 4.60
CA ASN A 404 -35.94 -25.20 4.45
C ASN A 404 -34.56 -25.52 3.85
N ILE A 405 -33.93 -26.63 4.25
CA ILE A 405 -32.64 -27.08 3.70
C ILE A 405 -32.78 -27.41 2.21
N ASP A 406 -33.86 -28.09 1.82
CA ASP A 406 -34.07 -28.50 0.42
C ASP A 406 -34.50 -27.32 -0.49
N ASN A 407 -35.21 -26.32 0.05
CA ASN A 407 -35.44 -25.03 -0.63
C ASN A 407 -34.11 -24.28 -0.87
N LEU A 408 -33.25 -24.16 0.15
CA LEU A 408 -31.94 -23.51 0.02
C LEU A 408 -31.01 -24.22 -0.98
N LYS A 409 -31.13 -25.55 -1.12
CA LYS A 409 -30.43 -26.31 -2.18
C LYS A 409 -30.95 -25.97 -3.58
N ALA A 410 -32.25 -25.75 -3.74
CA ALA A 410 -32.83 -25.36 -5.03
C ALA A 410 -32.35 -23.96 -5.45
N GLU A 411 -32.39 -22.98 -4.54
CA GLU A 411 -31.84 -21.62 -4.76
C GLU A 411 -30.34 -21.68 -5.13
N ALA A 412 -29.56 -22.53 -4.46
CA ALA A 412 -28.14 -22.73 -4.76
C ALA A 412 -27.87 -23.35 -6.15
N VAL A 413 -28.84 -24.03 -6.76
CA VAL A 413 -28.74 -24.59 -8.12
C VAL A 413 -29.14 -23.55 -9.18
N GLU A 414 -30.12 -22.69 -8.92
CA GLU A 414 -30.47 -21.59 -9.84
C GLU A 414 -29.35 -20.54 -9.98
N ASN A 415 -28.51 -20.38 -8.94
CA ASN A 415 -27.27 -19.58 -8.99
C ASN A 415 -26.21 -20.09 -10.01
N GLY A 416 -26.50 -21.12 -10.80
CA GLY A 416 -25.69 -21.51 -11.97
C GLY A 416 -25.48 -20.36 -12.97
N GLU A 417 -26.42 -19.43 -13.09
CA GLU A 417 -26.27 -18.23 -13.94
C GLU A 417 -25.12 -17.31 -13.49
N GLU A 418 -24.82 -17.24 -12.18
CA GLU A 418 -23.69 -16.47 -11.66
C GLU A 418 -22.34 -17.01 -12.18
N GLN A 419 -22.25 -18.31 -12.52
CA GLN A 419 -21.03 -18.85 -13.08
C GLN A 419 -20.80 -18.38 -14.53
N GLU A 420 -21.86 -18.10 -15.29
CA GLU A 420 -21.75 -17.55 -16.65
C GLU A 420 -21.35 -16.07 -16.60
N THR A 421 -22.00 -15.28 -15.74
CA THR A 421 -21.68 -13.85 -15.58
C THR A 421 -20.24 -13.65 -15.06
N ASN A 422 -19.79 -14.45 -14.09
CA ASN A 422 -18.40 -14.42 -13.61
C ASN A 422 -17.37 -14.78 -14.71
N LYS A 423 -17.66 -15.77 -15.58
CA LYS A 423 -16.79 -16.08 -16.74
C LYS A 423 -16.70 -14.90 -17.72
N ILE A 424 -17.82 -14.21 -17.97
CA ILE A 424 -17.87 -13.02 -18.83
C ILE A 424 -17.07 -11.87 -18.20
N ILE A 425 -17.22 -11.62 -16.89
CA ILE A 425 -16.47 -10.62 -16.13
C ILE A 425 -14.96 -10.92 -16.17
N GLU A 426 -14.53 -12.18 -15.98
CA GLU A 426 -13.13 -12.57 -16.14
C GLU A 426 -12.59 -12.28 -17.54
N GLN A 427 -13.35 -12.58 -18.59
CA GLN A 427 -12.95 -12.31 -19.98
C GLN A 427 -12.81 -10.81 -20.23
N GLN A 428 -13.79 -10.01 -19.80
CA GLN A 428 -13.73 -8.55 -19.89
C GLN A 428 -12.49 -8.02 -19.16
N TYR A 429 -12.27 -8.41 -17.89
CA TYR A 429 -11.10 -8.04 -17.10
C TYR A 429 -9.77 -8.41 -17.79
N LYS A 430 -9.67 -9.58 -18.42
CA LYS A 430 -8.47 -9.99 -19.19
C LYS A 430 -8.25 -9.05 -20.39
N THR A 431 -9.28 -8.70 -21.15
CA THR A 431 -9.13 -7.73 -22.27
C THR A 431 -8.79 -6.32 -21.79
N GLU A 432 -9.37 -5.86 -20.67
CA GLU A 432 -9.07 -4.56 -20.03
C GLU A 432 -7.60 -4.49 -19.58
N LYS A 433 -7.10 -5.56 -18.94
CA LYS A 433 -5.72 -5.71 -18.49
C LYS A 433 -4.74 -5.66 -19.67
N GLU A 434 -5.07 -6.29 -20.80
CA GLU A 434 -4.30 -6.17 -22.04
C GLU A 434 -4.32 -4.75 -22.63
N LYS A 435 -5.48 -4.09 -22.70
CA LYS A 435 -5.60 -2.69 -23.17
C LYS A 435 -4.71 -1.78 -22.30
N LEU A 436 -4.77 -1.93 -20.98
CA LEU A 436 -3.95 -1.20 -20.02
C LEU A 436 -2.45 -1.47 -20.23
N GLN A 437 -2.04 -2.71 -20.48
CA GLN A 437 -0.64 -3.05 -20.77
C GLN A 437 -0.17 -2.43 -22.09
N LYS A 438 -1.00 -2.44 -23.14
CA LYS A 438 -0.73 -1.77 -24.44
C LYS A 438 -0.59 -0.25 -24.25
N ILE A 439 -1.47 0.38 -23.46
CA ILE A 439 -1.39 1.81 -23.10
C ILE A 439 -0.13 2.14 -22.30
N ARG A 440 0.25 1.31 -21.31
CA ARG A 440 1.50 1.48 -20.54
C ARG A 440 2.75 1.40 -21.41
N LEU A 441 2.77 0.54 -22.44
CA LEU A 441 3.86 0.47 -23.41
C LEU A 441 3.93 1.73 -24.30
N LEU A 442 2.78 2.27 -24.73
CA LEU A 442 2.72 3.54 -25.47
C LEU A 442 3.18 4.72 -24.61
N LEU A 443 2.78 4.78 -23.34
CA LEU A 443 3.25 5.79 -22.37
C LEU A 443 4.77 5.67 -22.16
N ALA A 444 5.30 4.48 -21.96
CA ALA A 444 6.74 4.25 -21.82
C ALA A 444 7.53 4.67 -23.07
N ARG A 445 6.96 4.46 -24.27
CA ARG A 445 7.52 4.97 -25.53
C ARG A 445 7.51 6.50 -25.58
N ARG A 446 6.38 7.16 -25.27
CA ARG A 446 6.30 8.63 -25.24
C ARG A 446 7.24 9.24 -24.20
N ASN A 447 7.38 8.63 -23.02
CA ASN A 447 8.32 9.11 -22.00
C ASN A 447 9.79 8.99 -22.46
N ARG A 448 10.16 7.96 -23.24
CA ARG A 448 11.48 7.88 -23.88
C ARG A 448 11.67 8.96 -24.96
N GLU A 449 10.65 9.19 -25.78
CA GLU A 449 10.67 10.25 -26.80
C GLU A 449 10.81 11.65 -26.16
N ILE A 450 10.09 11.91 -25.06
CA ILE A 450 10.20 13.14 -24.24
C ILE A 450 11.61 13.27 -23.64
N ALA A 451 12.16 12.21 -23.02
CA ALA A 451 13.49 12.26 -22.43
C ALA A 451 14.62 12.49 -23.46
N ILE A 452 14.44 12.01 -24.69
CA ILE A 452 15.35 12.30 -25.81
C ILE A 452 15.21 13.76 -26.26
N LEU A 453 13.98 14.30 -26.30
CA LEU A 453 13.73 15.70 -26.65
C LEU A 453 14.27 16.66 -25.58
N GLN A 454 14.12 16.33 -24.29
CA GLN A 454 14.71 17.09 -23.17
C GLN A 454 16.22 17.19 -23.31
N ARG A 455 16.93 16.06 -23.48
CA ARG A 455 18.39 16.08 -23.72
C ARG A 455 18.79 16.93 -24.92
N LYS A 456 18.04 16.88 -26.02
CA LYS A 456 18.28 17.73 -27.21
C LYS A 456 17.98 19.22 -27.00
N ILE A 457 17.20 19.58 -25.98
CA ILE A 457 16.99 20.96 -25.55
C ILE A 457 18.14 21.37 -24.62
N ASP A 458 18.53 20.51 -23.68
CA ASP A 458 19.64 20.73 -22.76
C ASP A 458 21.01 20.82 -23.49
N GLU A 459 21.15 20.11 -24.63
CA GLU A 459 22.29 20.20 -25.57
C GLU A 459 22.41 21.56 -26.28
N VAL A 460 21.36 22.39 -26.27
CA VAL A 460 21.34 23.71 -26.92
C VAL A 460 21.41 24.80 -25.85
N PRO A 461 22.55 25.51 -25.70
CA PRO A 461 22.71 26.53 -24.67
C PRO A 461 21.62 27.60 -24.71
N SER A 462 21.01 27.86 -23.56
CA SER A 462 19.93 28.82 -23.42
C SER A 462 20.37 30.24 -23.80
N ARG A 463 19.41 31.13 -24.09
CA ARG A 463 19.74 32.53 -24.38
C ARG A 463 20.42 33.24 -23.20
N ALA A 464 20.24 32.75 -21.98
CA ALA A 464 20.99 33.21 -20.80
C ALA A 464 22.46 32.78 -20.87
N GLU A 465 22.75 31.49 -21.10
CA GLU A 465 24.11 30.97 -21.22
C GLU A 465 24.86 31.55 -22.42
N LEU A 466 24.22 31.68 -23.58
CA LEU A 466 24.79 32.38 -24.73
C LEU A 466 25.16 33.84 -24.41
N THR A 467 24.36 34.52 -23.58
CA THR A 467 24.68 35.88 -23.10
C THR A 467 25.85 35.87 -22.10
N GLN A 468 25.96 34.84 -21.24
CA GLN A 468 27.10 34.67 -20.33
C GLN A 468 28.39 34.38 -21.10
N TYR A 469 28.37 33.45 -22.08
CA TYR A 469 29.51 33.19 -22.95
C TYR A 469 29.91 34.44 -23.73
N GLN A 470 28.96 35.21 -24.29
CA GLN A 470 29.25 36.47 -24.97
C GLN A 470 29.96 37.47 -24.04
N LYS A 471 29.48 37.65 -22.80
CA LYS A 471 30.15 38.49 -21.80
C LYS A 471 31.55 37.98 -21.48
N ARG A 472 31.71 36.66 -21.29
CA ARG A 472 33.00 36.05 -20.95
C ARG A 472 34.03 36.16 -22.09
N PHE A 473 33.60 36.10 -23.35
CA PHE A 473 34.46 36.41 -24.48
C PHE A 473 34.85 37.89 -24.51
N ILE A 474 33.94 38.83 -24.22
CA ILE A 474 34.26 40.27 -24.13
C ILE A 474 35.26 40.55 -22.99
N GLU A 475 35.10 39.91 -21.83
CA GLU A 475 36.06 39.96 -20.73
C GLU A 475 37.44 39.43 -21.15
N LEU A 476 37.50 38.28 -21.82
CA LEU A 476 38.74 37.68 -22.31
C LEU A 476 39.44 38.57 -23.35
N TYR A 477 38.70 39.10 -24.34
CA TYR A 477 39.25 40.05 -25.32
C TYR A 477 39.75 41.34 -24.65
N SER A 478 39.09 41.80 -23.58
CA SER A 478 39.56 42.94 -22.78
C SER A 478 40.89 42.63 -22.08
N GLN A 479 41.04 41.45 -21.47
CA GLN A 479 42.28 40.99 -20.84
C GLN A 479 43.43 40.81 -21.85
N VAL A 480 43.16 40.22 -23.01
CA VAL A 480 44.13 40.09 -24.11
C VAL A 480 44.53 41.46 -24.66
N SER A 481 43.59 42.40 -24.78
CA SER A 481 43.88 43.78 -25.20
C SER A 481 44.73 44.55 -24.17
N ALA A 482 44.43 44.38 -22.87
CA ALA A 482 45.20 44.99 -21.78
C ALA A 482 46.65 44.47 -21.74
N THR A 483 46.83 43.14 -21.72
CA THR A 483 48.17 42.52 -21.72
C THR A 483 48.97 42.81 -23.00
N HIS A 484 48.31 42.89 -24.16
CA HIS A 484 48.95 43.36 -25.41
C HIS A 484 49.38 44.83 -25.31
N LYS A 485 48.56 45.70 -24.71
CA LYS A 485 48.88 47.12 -24.49
C LYS A 485 50.07 47.29 -23.53
N GLU A 486 50.11 46.54 -22.43
CA GLU A 486 51.23 46.49 -21.49
C GLU A 486 52.50 46.01 -22.18
N THR A 487 52.43 44.90 -22.91
CA THR A 487 53.54 44.36 -23.72
C THR A 487 54.09 45.42 -24.68
N LYS A 488 53.21 46.14 -25.38
CA LYS A 488 53.57 47.23 -26.31
C LYS A 488 54.16 48.45 -25.60
N GLN A 489 53.73 48.75 -24.37
CA GLN A 489 54.34 49.78 -23.52
C GLN A 489 55.75 49.37 -23.08
N PHE A 490 55.97 48.11 -22.69
CA PHE A 490 57.31 47.60 -22.35
C PHE A 490 58.27 47.65 -23.56
N PHE A 491 57.85 47.22 -24.74
CA PHE A 491 58.66 47.36 -25.97
C PHE A 491 58.95 48.83 -26.32
N THR A 492 57.97 49.73 -26.14
CA THR A 492 58.17 51.16 -26.42
C THR A 492 59.14 51.78 -25.42
N LEU A 493 59.06 51.41 -24.13
CA LEU A 493 60.00 51.83 -23.09
C LEU A 493 61.41 51.29 -23.36
N TYR A 494 61.53 50.00 -23.69
CA TYR A 494 62.80 49.37 -24.05
C TYR A 494 63.46 50.10 -25.22
N ASN A 495 62.75 50.27 -26.35
CA ASN A 495 63.27 50.99 -27.51
C ASN A 495 63.67 52.44 -27.17
N THR A 496 62.91 53.13 -26.31
CA THR A 496 63.22 54.51 -25.88
C THR A 496 64.47 54.56 -24.99
N LEU A 497 64.72 53.52 -24.18
CA LEU A 497 65.92 53.40 -23.35
C LEU A 497 67.14 53.00 -24.18
N ASP A 498 66.97 52.14 -25.18
CA ASP A 498 68.03 51.73 -26.11
C ASP A 498 68.44 52.89 -27.04
N ASP A 499 67.48 53.62 -27.62
CA ASP A 499 67.75 54.88 -28.33
C ASP A 499 68.57 55.84 -27.46
N LYS A 500 68.15 56.08 -26.20
CA LYS A 500 68.88 56.93 -25.25
C LYS A 500 70.29 56.42 -24.97
N LYS A 501 70.46 55.12 -24.75
CA LYS A 501 71.78 54.47 -24.55
C LYS A 501 72.67 54.70 -25.76
N VAL A 502 72.16 54.49 -26.97
CA VAL A 502 72.87 54.73 -28.23
C VAL A 502 73.21 56.22 -28.46
N TYR A 503 72.39 57.16 -27.98
CA TYR A 503 72.75 58.59 -27.99
C TYR A 503 73.81 58.94 -26.95
N LEU A 504 73.74 58.40 -25.74
CA LEU A 504 74.75 58.60 -24.69
C LEU A 504 76.10 57.97 -25.07
N GLU A 505 76.10 56.80 -25.70
CA GLU A 505 77.31 56.18 -26.26
C GLU A 505 77.94 57.05 -27.36
N LYS A 506 77.13 57.72 -28.21
CA LYS A 506 77.63 58.68 -29.19
C LYS A 506 78.19 59.95 -28.54
N GLU A 507 77.58 60.41 -27.44
CA GLU A 507 78.07 61.56 -26.67
C GLU A 507 79.41 61.25 -25.99
N VAL A 508 79.53 60.10 -25.33
CA VAL A 508 80.79 59.61 -24.74
C VAL A 508 81.88 59.44 -25.81
N ASN A 509 81.56 58.82 -26.95
CA ASN A 509 82.51 58.66 -28.05
C ASN A 509 82.94 60.01 -28.67
N LEU A 510 82.04 61.00 -28.73
CA LEU A 510 82.36 62.36 -29.17
C LEU A 510 83.26 63.07 -28.14
N LEU A 511 82.98 62.95 -26.84
CA LEU A 511 83.80 63.54 -25.77
C LEU A 511 85.20 62.93 -25.72
N ASN A 512 85.32 61.60 -25.88
CA ASN A 512 86.62 60.92 -25.99
C ASN A 512 87.40 61.41 -27.21
N SER A 513 86.76 61.45 -28.38
CA SER A 513 87.38 61.96 -29.61
C SER A 513 87.83 63.43 -29.47
N ILE A 514 87.03 64.27 -28.81
CA ILE A 514 87.42 65.65 -28.47
C ILE A 514 88.66 65.66 -27.57
N HIS A 515 88.67 64.85 -26.50
CA HIS A 515 89.78 64.78 -25.55
C HIS A 515 91.11 64.35 -26.21
N ASP A 516 91.08 63.24 -26.96
CA ASP A 516 92.27 62.66 -27.61
C ASP A 516 92.90 63.62 -28.63
N HIS A 517 92.07 64.33 -29.40
CA HIS A 517 92.53 65.26 -30.42
C HIS A 517 92.87 66.66 -29.86
N PHE A 518 92.35 67.05 -28.69
CA PHE A 518 92.49 68.42 -28.15
C PHE A 518 93.95 68.86 -28.01
N HIS A 519 94.81 68.02 -27.42
CA HIS A 519 96.22 68.35 -27.24
C HIS A 519 96.97 68.50 -28.56
N GLN A 520 96.64 67.70 -29.59
CA GLN A 520 97.25 67.79 -30.91
C GLN A 520 96.74 69.02 -31.68
N ALA A 521 95.42 69.25 -31.65
CA ALA A 521 94.78 70.40 -32.28
C ALA A 521 95.32 71.73 -31.72
N MET A 522 95.51 71.82 -30.40
CA MET A 522 95.95 73.05 -29.73
C MET A 522 97.45 73.38 -29.92
N ALA A 523 98.26 72.43 -30.40
CA ALA A 523 99.71 72.61 -30.57
C ALA A 523 100.12 73.58 -31.70
N SER A 524 99.27 73.81 -32.69
CA SER A 524 99.48 74.79 -33.77
C SER A 524 98.24 75.67 -33.99
N SER A 525 98.44 76.89 -34.49
CA SER A 525 97.31 77.80 -34.77
C SER A 525 96.45 77.31 -35.94
N GLY A 526 97.06 76.66 -36.95
CA GLY A 526 96.33 76.13 -38.10
C GLY A 526 95.49 74.89 -37.77
N SER A 527 96.04 73.98 -36.95
CA SER A 527 95.29 72.80 -36.46
C SER A 527 94.15 73.20 -35.53
N ARG A 528 94.33 74.25 -34.72
CA ARG A 528 93.28 74.80 -33.86
C ARG A 528 92.10 75.34 -34.65
N GLU A 529 92.36 76.06 -35.74
CA GLU A 529 91.29 76.56 -36.61
C GLU A 529 90.55 75.42 -37.35
N GLN A 530 91.29 74.41 -37.81
CA GLN A 530 90.69 73.21 -38.42
C GLN A 530 89.80 72.44 -37.42
N PHE A 531 90.24 72.28 -36.18
CA PHE A 531 89.47 71.65 -35.10
C PHE A 531 88.19 72.43 -34.76
N LEU A 532 88.26 73.77 -34.70
CA LEU A 532 87.07 74.61 -34.49
C LEU A 532 86.04 74.42 -35.62
N ARG A 533 86.48 74.45 -36.89
CA ARG A 533 85.60 74.20 -38.05
C ARG A 533 84.98 72.79 -38.02
N GLN A 534 85.71 71.78 -37.53
CA GLN A 534 85.17 70.43 -37.32
C GLN A 534 84.10 70.40 -36.22
N MET A 535 84.31 71.09 -35.10
CA MET A 535 83.32 71.20 -34.03
C MET A 535 82.04 71.94 -34.49
N GLU A 536 82.18 73.01 -35.26
CA GLU A 536 81.05 73.71 -35.89
C GLU A 536 80.24 72.77 -36.82
N GLN A 537 80.93 71.97 -37.64
CA GLN A 537 80.31 70.99 -38.53
C GLN A 537 79.56 69.89 -37.75
N ILE A 538 80.11 69.41 -36.64
CA ILE A 538 79.46 68.41 -35.75
C ILE A 538 78.22 69.02 -35.10
N VAL A 539 78.32 70.24 -34.56
CA VAL A 539 77.20 70.97 -33.95
C VAL A 539 76.07 71.20 -34.97
N GLU A 540 76.39 71.55 -36.21
CA GLU A 540 75.40 71.71 -37.27
C GLU A 540 74.75 70.37 -37.67
N GLY A 541 75.53 69.28 -37.75
CA GLY A 541 75.00 67.93 -37.93
C GLY A 541 74.01 67.51 -36.83
N ILE A 542 74.29 67.88 -35.58
CA ILE A 542 73.39 67.66 -34.43
C ILE A 542 72.10 68.47 -34.58
N LYS A 543 72.17 69.76 -34.95
CA LYS A 543 70.97 70.59 -35.22
C LYS A 543 70.10 69.98 -36.32
N GLN A 544 70.71 69.56 -37.44
CA GLN A 544 69.98 68.94 -38.55
C GLN A 544 69.32 67.62 -38.16
N ASN A 545 69.99 66.79 -37.35
CA ASN A 545 69.39 65.56 -36.85
C ASN A 545 68.25 65.82 -35.86
N ARG A 546 68.36 66.84 -34.99
CA ARG A 546 67.25 67.30 -34.16
C ARG A 546 66.04 67.72 -35.00
N MET A 547 66.24 68.53 -36.05
CA MET A 547 65.15 68.96 -36.94
C MET A 547 64.46 67.78 -37.64
N LYS A 548 65.22 66.78 -38.11
CA LYS A 548 64.67 65.54 -38.69
C LYS A 548 63.80 64.77 -37.68
N MET A 549 64.23 64.67 -36.42
CA MET A 549 63.46 64.00 -35.36
C MET A 549 62.22 64.79 -34.91
N GLU A 550 62.32 66.12 -34.84
CA GLU A 550 61.18 67.01 -34.56
C GLU A 550 60.09 66.88 -35.64
N LYS A 551 60.47 66.77 -36.92
CA LYS A 551 59.54 66.50 -38.03
C LYS A 551 58.86 65.14 -37.89
N LYS A 552 59.63 64.05 -37.67
CA LYS A 552 59.07 62.71 -37.43
C LYS A 552 58.09 62.66 -36.25
N LYS A 553 58.36 63.42 -35.19
CA LYS A 553 57.48 63.57 -34.03
C LYS A 553 56.16 64.28 -34.40
N GLN A 554 56.20 65.30 -35.25
CA GLN A 554 54.99 65.96 -35.77
C GLN A 554 54.18 65.03 -36.68
N GLU A 555 54.83 64.32 -37.61
CA GLU A 555 54.20 63.34 -38.50
C GLU A 555 53.48 62.22 -37.72
N ASN A 556 54.14 61.65 -36.70
CA ASN A 556 53.52 60.65 -35.83
C ASN A 556 52.41 61.22 -34.93
N LYS A 557 52.50 62.50 -34.51
CA LYS A 557 51.41 63.16 -33.79
C LYS A 557 50.17 63.28 -34.68
N MET A 558 50.31 63.80 -35.91
CA MET A 558 49.18 63.92 -36.84
C MET A 558 48.52 62.56 -37.11
N ARG A 559 49.33 61.50 -37.32
CA ARG A 559 48.80 60.14 -37.52
C ARG A 559 48.10 59.58 -36.29
N ARG A 560 48.58 59.87 -35.08
CA ARG A 560 47.91 59.50 -33.82
C ARG A 560 46.56 60.20 -33.70
N ASP A 561 46.51 61.49 -34.03
CA ASP A 561 45.32 62.31 -33.90
C ASP A 561 44.25 61.87 -34.93
N GLN A 562 44.64 61.59 -36.18
CA GLN A 562 43.79 60.94 -37.19
C GLN A 562 43.18 59.60 -36.72
N LEU A 563 44.00 58.70 -36.16
CA LEU A 563 43.53 57.40 -35.65
C LEU A 563 42.62 57.53 -34.42
N ASN A 564 42.75 58.62 -33.65
CA ASN A 564 41.85 58.94 -32.56
C ASN A 564 40.47 59.39 -33.09
N ASP A 565 40.45 60.18 -34.16
CA ASP A 565 39.21 60.67 -34.75
C ASP A 565 38.45 59.54 -35.46
N GLU A 566 39.15 58.64 -36.18
CA GLU A 566 38.58 57.37 -36.69
C GLU A 566 37.98 56.52 -35.56
N TYR A 567 38.64 56.44 -34.41
CA TYR A 567 38.15 55.70 -33.23
C TYR A 567 36.89 56.35 -32.62
N LEU A 568 36.82 57.69 -32.58
CA LEU A 568 35.62 58.41 -32.14
C LEU A 568 34.43 58.16 -33.09
N GLU A 569 34.63 58.21 -34.41
CA GLU A 569 33.59 57.83 -35.38
C GLU A 569 33.08 56.41 -35.15
N LEU A 570 33.98 55.45 -34.88
CA LEU A 570 33.60 54.05 -34.62
C LEU A 570 32.80 53.90 -33.32
N LEU A 571 33.13 54.66 -32.26
CA LEU A 571 32.32 54.72 -31.04
C LEU A 571 30.93 55.31 -31.29
N GLU A 572 30.80 56.33 -32.15
CA GLU A 572 29.49 56.89 -32.50
C GLU A 572 28.65 55.92 -33.34
N LYS A 573 29.26 55.24 -34.32
CA LYS A 573 28.62 54.15 -35.09
C LYS A 573 28.17 53.01 -34.16
N GLN A 574 28.96 52.67 -33.14
CA GLN A 574 28.59 51.68 -32.12
C GLN A 574 27.42 52.14 -31.25
N ARG A 575 27.41 53.40 -30.79
CA ARG A 575 26.30 54.01 -30.02
C ARG A 575 25.01 54.02 -30.84
N LEU A 576 25.10 54.40 -32.11
CA LEU A 576 23.97 54.42 -33.04
C LEU A 576 23.41 53.00 -33.26
N TYR A 577 24.27 51.99 -33.46
CA TYR A 577 23.86 50.60 -33.56
C TYR A 577 23.13 50.11 -32.29
N PHE A 578 23.64 50.41 -31.09
CA PHE A 578 22.95 50.03 -29.86
C PHE A 578 21.60 50.76 -29.69
N LYS A 579 21.50 52.02 -30.14
CA LYS A 579 20.24 52.77 -30.16
C LYS A 579 19.22 52.12 -31.11
N THR A 580 19.57 51.89 -32.38
CA THR A 580 18.64 51.31 -33.36
C THR A 580 18.25 49.88 -33.02
N VAL A 581 19.15 49.08 -32.44
CA VAL A 581 18.83 47.73 -31.92
C VAL A 581 17.89 47.78 -30.71
N LYS A 582 17.95 48.84 -29.87
CA LYS A 582 16.98 49.05 -28.79
C LYS A 582 15.61 49.43 -29.35
N GLU A 583 15.57 50.41 -30.25
CA GLU A 583 14.34 50.89 -30.90
C GLU A 583 13.64 49.75 -31.66
N PHE A 584 14.39 48.96 -32.44
CA PHE A 584 13.88 47.76 -33.11
C PHE A 584 13.27 46.73 -32.14
N LYS A 585 13.90 46.48 -30.99
CA LYS A 585 13.35 45.57 -29.96
C LYS A 585 12.08 46.11 -29.31
N GLU A 586 11.93 47.42 -29.22
CA GLU A 586 10.70 48.07 -28.73
C GLU A 586 9.57 47.98 -29.76
N GLU A 587 9.86 48.14 -31.06
CA GLU A 587 8.90 47.88 -32.14
C GLU A 587 8.50 46.39 -32.25
N CYS A 588 9.44 45.44 -32.08
CA CYS A 588 9.11 44.02 -32.01
C CYS A 588 8.11 43.73 -30.88
N ARG A 589 8.33 44.28 -29.68
CA ARG A 589 7.40 44.13 -28.54
C ARG A 589 6.03 44.77 -28.80
N LYS A 590 5.99 45.93 -29.47
CA LYS A 590 4.73 46.55 -29.89
C LYS A 590 3.97 45.65 -30.87
N ASN A 591 4.67 45.06 -31.84
CA ASN A 591 4.10 44.12 -32.80
C ASN A 591 3.60 42.83 -32.11
N GLU A 592 4.37 42.24 -31.19
CA GLU A 592 3.94 41.11 -30.36
C GLU A 592 2.66 41.42 -29.56
N MET A 593 2.58 42.60 -28.94
CA MET A 593 1.35 43.05 -28.24
C MET A 593 0.17 43.27 -29.19
N LEU A 594 0.39 43.81 -30.39
CA LEU A 594 -0.65 44.00 -31.40
C LEU A 594 -1.15 42.67 -31.95
N LEU A 595 -0.27 41.71 -32.25
CA LEU A 595 -0.61 40.36 -32.67
C LEU A 595 -1.36 39.59 -31.58
N SER A 596 -0.99 39.76 -30.31
CA SER A 596 -1.74 39.18 -29.17
C SER A 596 -3.14 39.77 -29.05
N LYS A 597 -3.30 41.10 -29.21
CA LYS A 597 -4.62 41.75 -29.26
C LYS A 597 -5.44 41.28 -30.46
N LEU A 598 -4.82 41.14 -31.64
CA LEU A 598 -5.48 40.67 -32.85
C LEU A 598 -6.03 39.24 -32.65
N LYS A 599 -5.21 38.33 -32.12
CA LYS A 599 -5.63 36.96 -31.77
C LYS A 599 -6.77 36.95 -30.75
N ALA A 600 -6.70 37.79 -29.71
CA ALA A 600 -7.75 37.93 -28.71
C ALA A 600 -9.04 38.62 -29.24
N SER A 601 -8.99 39.23 -30.43
CA SER A 601 -10.18 39.75 -31.14
C SER A 601 -10.69 38.81 -32.24
N SER A 602 -9.98 37.71 -32.51
CA SER A 602 -10.32 36.68 -33.50
C SER A 602 -10.58 35.31 -32.86
N SER A 603 -10.75 35.28 -31.53
CA SER A 603 -11.05 34.09 -30.71
C SER A 603 -12.33 34.37 -29.91
#